data_AF-A0A0C9ZWN3-F1
#
_entry.id   AF-A0A0C9ZWN3-F1
#
_cell.length_a   1.000
_cell.length_b   1.000
_cell.length_c   1.000
_cell.angle_alpha   90.00
_cell.angle_beta   90.00
_cell.angle_gamma   90.00
#
_symmetry.space_group_name_H-M   'P 1'
#
loop_
_entity.id
_entity.type
_entity.pdbx_description
1 polymer ?
#
loop_
_entity_poly.entity_id
_entity_poly.type
_entity_poly.pdbx_seq_one_letter_code
_entity_poly.pdbx_strand_id
1 'polypeptide(L)'
;MLATRFERRGNDEDLDQALTLQSEALTLHPVGHPDQSTSLYNLANGLSTRFDRRGNAKDLDEAIALHREALALRPVGHILRSSSLNDLAVLLSIRFDHRGNAEDLEESI
;
A
#
# COMPACT_ATOMS: atom_id res chain seq x y z
N MET A 1 4.61 21.32 20.27
CA MET A 1 3.42 20.75 19.59
C MET A 1 3.27 21.21 18.13
N LEU A 2 3.71 22.43 17.74
CA LEU A 2 3.68 22.85 16.32
C LEU A 2 4.75 22.17 15.44
N ALA A 3 5.98 22.00 15.94
CA ALA A 3 7.07 21.39 15.18
C ALA A 3 6.73 19.96 14.71
N THR A 4 6.23 19.11 15.61
CA THR A 4 5.81 17.74 15.27
C THR A 4 4.62 17.68 14.31
N ARG A 5 3.70 18.66 14.34
CA ARG A 5 2.60 18.76 13.36
C ARG A 5 3.09 19.21 12.00
N PHE A 6 4.03 20.16 11.96
CA PHE A 6 4.62 20.64 10.71
C PHE A 6 5.48 19.55 10.04
N GLU A 7 6.29 18.84 10.81
CA GLU A 7 7.08 17.68 10.35
C GLU A 7 6.17 16.56 9.82
N ARG A 8 5.12 16.18 10.56
CA ARG A 8 4.15 15.18 10.08
C ARG A 8 3.49 15.61 8.78
N ARG A 9 3.11 16.89 8.67
CA ARG A 9 2.48 17.43 7.46
C ARG A 9 3.45 17.43 6.26
N GLY A 10 4.70 17.86 6.45
CA GLY A 10 5.72 17.78 5.41
C GLY A 10 5.94 16.33 4.94
N ASN A 11 6.06 15.40 5.89
CA ASN A 11 6.20 13.97 5.59
C ASN A 11 4.99 13.36 4.85
N ASP A 12 3.80 13.96 5.00
CA ASP A 12 2.57 13.51 4.36
C ASP A 12 2.43 14.07 2.93
N GLU A 13 2.85 15.31 2.71
CA GLU A 13 2.92 15.92 1.36
C GLU A 13 4.01 15.22 0.52
N ASP A 14 5.18 14.95 1.11
CA ASP A 14 6.26 14.19 0.45
C ASP A 14 5.82 12.76 0.08
N LEU A 15 5.04 12.10 0.95
CA LEU A 15 4.49 10.77 0.68
C LEU A 15 3.51 10.80 -0.50
N ASP A 16 2.58 11.75 -0.54
CA ASP A 16 1.63 11.87 -1.65
C ASP A 16 2.33 12.18 -2.98
N GLN A 17 3.39 13.00 -2.95
CA GLN A 17 4.20 13.27 -4.13
C GLN A 17 4.95 12.01 -4.61
N ALA A 18 5.53 11.23 -3.68
CA ALA A 18 6.21 9.97 -4.00
C ALA A 18 5.24 8.95 -4.63
N LEU A 19 4.01 8.84 -4.09
CA LEU A 19 2.96 7.98 -4.63
C LEU A 19 2.53 8.39 -6.05
N THR A 20 2.41 9.70 -6.29
CA THR A 20 2.07 10.24 -7.61
C THR A 20 3.16 9.88 -8.63
N LEU A 21 4.42 10.12 -8.30
CA LEU A 21 5.55 9.79 -9.18
C LEU A 21 5.69 8.28 -9.44
N GLN A 22 5.45 7.44 -8.43
CA GLN A 22 5.45 5.98 -8.61
C GLN A 22 4.31 5.51 -9.51
N SER A 23 3.13 6.12 -9.39
CA SER A 23 1.98 5.84 -10.25
C SER A 23 2.25 6.23 -11.69
N GLU A 24 2.77 7.44 -11.93
CA GLU A 24 3.18 7.89 -13.26
C GLU A 24 4.24 6.96 -13.87
N ALA A 25 5.27 6.62 -13.09
CA ALA A 25 6.32 5.70 -13.54
C ALA A 25 5.73 4.35 -13.98
N LEU A 26 4.74 3.79 -13.25
CA LEU A 26 4.07 2.56 -13.64
C LEU A 26 3.37 2.67 -15.01
N THR A 27 2.75 3.81 -15.33
CA THR A 27 2.11 4.02 -16.64
C THR A 27 3.10 4.08 -17.81
N LEU A 28 4.36 4.37 -17.54
CA LEU A 28 5.42 4.49 -18.55
C LEU A 28 6.10 3.15 -18.85
N HIS A 29 5.92 2.12 -18.01
CA HIS A 29 6.52 0.82 -18.25
C HIS A 29 5.69 0.00 -19.25
N PRO A 30 6.32 -0.60 -20.29
CA PRO A 30 5.67 -1.61 -21.10
C PRO A 30 5.20 -2.79 -20.24
N VAL A 31 4.07 -3.40 -20.60
CA VAL A 31 3.62 -4.66 -19.98
C VAL A 31 4.74 -5.70 -20.09
N GLY A 32 5.15 -6.27 -18.95
CA GLY A 32 6.22 -7.27 -18.89
C GLY A 32 7.62 -6.70 -18.61
N HIS A 33 7.74 -5.41 -18.26
CA HIS A 33 9.00 -4.84 -17.81
C HIS A 33 9.52 -5.57 -16.54
N PRO A 34 10.81 -5.92 -16.45
CA PRO A 34 11.36 -6.65 -15.29
C PRO A 34 11.10 -5.98 -13.94
N ASP A 35 11.15 -4.64 -13.93
CA ASP A 35 10.94 -3.86 -12.70
C ASP A 35 9.47 -3.59 -12.37
N GLN A 36 8.52 -4.00 -13.22
CA GLN A 36 7.10 -3.77 -13.01
C GLN A 36 6.63 -4.34 -11.67
N SER A 37 7.07 -5.56 -11.32
CA SER A 37 6.72 -6.18 -10.04
C SER A 37 7.28 -5.44 -8.82
N THR A 38 8.41 -4.76 -8.98
CA THR A 38 9.05 -3.98 -7.91
C THR A 38 8.38 -2.63 -7.75
N SER A 39 8.05 -1.95 -8.85
CA SER A 39 7.32 -0.68 -8.82
C SER A 39 5.93 -0.83 -8.22
N LEU A 40 5.18 -1.87 -8.60
CA LEU A 40 3.87 -2.19 -8.01
C LEU A 40 3.97 -2.44 -6.51
N TYR A 41 4.97 -3.22 -6.09
CA TYR A 41 5.22 -3.52 -4.69
C TYR A 41 5.57 -2.26 -3.87
N ASN A 42 6.40 -1.36 -4.43
CA ASN A 42 6.77 -0.13 -3.74
C ASN A 42 5.59 0.84 -3.61
N LEU A 43 4.76 0.97 -4.66
CA LEU A 43 3.55 1.78 -4.61
C LEU A 43 2.58 1.25 -3.55
N ALA A 44 2.42 -0.07 -3.49
CA ALA A 44 1.59 -0.72 -2.49
C ALA A 44 2.07 -0.44 -1.04
N ASN A 45 3.38 -0.51 -0.80
CA ASN A 45 3.97 -0.16 0.51
C ASN A 45 3.76 1.32 0.88
N GLY A 46 3.86 2.23 -0.09
CA GLY A 46 3.57 3.64 0.12
C GLY A 46 2.10 3.87 0.51
N LEU A 47 1.17 3.20 -0.17
CA LEU A 47 -0.26 3.28 0.14
C LEU A 47 -0.59 2.68 1.51
N SER A 48 0.04 1.56 1.88
CA SER A 48 -0.04 1.02 3.24
C SER A 48 0.43 2.03 4.28
N THR A 49 1.57 2.69 4.03
CA THR A 49 2.10 3.73 4.93
C THR A 49 1.11 4.90 5.04
N ARG A 50 0.45 5.28 3.94
CA ARG A 50 -0.57 6.34 3.95
C ARG A 50 -1.81 5.92 4.72
N PHE A 51 -2.25 4.66 4.58
CA PHE A 51 -3.30 4.08 5.40
C PHE A 51 -2.96 4.15 6.89
N ASP A 52 -1.77 3.72 7.30
CA ASP A 52 -1.37 3.74 8.72
C ASP A 52 -1.40 5.16 9.31
N ARG A 53 -1.13 6.18 8.49
CA ARG A 53 -1.13 7.58 8.93
C ARG A 53 -2.50 8.24 8.92
N ARG A 54 -3.39 7.84 8.01
CA ARG A 54 -4.67 8.54 7.72
C ARG A 54 -5.92 7.72 7.98
N GLY A 55 -5.81 6.39 8.10
CA GLY A 55 -6.91 5.46 8.29
C GLY A 55 -7.84 5.32 7.08
N ASN A 56 -7.43 5.76 5.89
CA ASN A 56 -8.28 5.73 4.70
C ASN A 56 -8.34 4.31 4.11
N ALA A 57 -9.44 3.60 4.32
CA ALA A 57 -9.64 2.23 3.84
C ALA A 57 -9.42 2.05 2.31
N LYS A 58 -9.61 3.11 1.50
CA LYS A 58 -9.31 3.05 0.06
C LYS A 58 -7.83 2.81 -0.22
N ASP A 59 -6.94 3.42 0.57
CA ASP A 59 -5.49 3.24 0.42
C ASP A 59 -5.10 1.80 0.74
N LEU A 60 -5.73 1.19 1.75
CA LEU A 60 -5.50 -0.21 2.11
C LEU A 60 -6.00 -1.17 1.01
N ASP A 61 -7.19 -0.93 0.47
CA ASP A 61 -7.73 -1.77 -0.60
C ASP A 61 -6.89 -1.67 -1.89
N GLU A 62 -6.40 -0.48 -2.23
CA GLU A 62 -5.51 -0.26 -3.38
C GLU A 62 -4.13 -0.91 -3.16
N ALA A 63 -3.55 -0.78 -1.96
CA ALA A 63 -2.31 -1.47 -1.61
C ALA A 63 -2.43 -3.00 -1.77
N ILE A 64 -3.54 -3.59 -1.32
CA ILE A 64 -3.81 -5.02 -1.47
C ILE A 64 -3.91 -5.42 -2.95
N ALA A 65 -4.58 -4.62 -3.78
CA ALA A 65 -4.70 -4.88 -5.21
C ALA A 65 -3.31 -4.89 -5.89
N LEU A 66 -2.49 -3.88 -5.63
CA LEU A 66 -1.15 -3.75 -6.20
C LEU A 66 -0.19 -4.85 -5.70
N HIS A 67 -0.26 -5.26 -4.44
CA HIS A 67 0.51 -6.41 -3.95
C HIS A 67 0.12 -7.71 -4.66
N ARG A 68 -1.16 -7.91 -4.99
CA ARG A 68 -1.61 -9.08 -5.76
C ARG A 68 -1.08 -9.04 -7.19
N GLU A 69 -1.09 -7.88 -7.84
CA GLU A 69 -0.51 -7.71 -9.17
C GLU A 69 1.01 -7.97 -9.16
N ALA A 70 1.73 -7.40 -8.19
CA ALA A 70 3.16 -7.67 -8.01
C ALA A 70 3.45 -9.16 -7.78
N LEU A 71 2.61 -9.84 -6.99
CA LEU A 71 2.73 -11.27 -6.73
C LEU A 71 2.45 -12.13 -7.98
N ALA A 72 1.53 -11.71 -8.84
CA ALA A 72 1.23 -12.39 -10.10
C ALA A 72 2.44 -12.36 -11.06
N LEU A 73 3.26 -11.29 -10.99
CA LEU A 73 4.49 -11.15 -11.76
C LEU A 73 5.71 -11.86 -11.15
N ARG A 74 5.59 -12.42 -9.94
CA ARG A 74 6.69 -13.09 -9.22
C ARG A 74 6.43 -14.60 -9.15
N PRO A 75 6.79 -15.42 -10.16
CA PRO A 75 6.48 -16.84 -10.19
C PRO A 75 7.11 -17.64 -9.03
N VAL A 76 6.70 -18.90 -8.87
CA VAL A 76 7.30 -19.81 -7.86
C VAL A 76 8.82 -19.89 -8.09
N GLY A 77 9.59 -19.71 -7.02
CA GLY A 77 11.07 -19.63 -7.07
C GLY A 77 11.63 -18.21 -7.20
N HIS A 78 10.80 -17.20 -7.46
CA HIS A 78 11.25 -15.81 -7.48
C HIS A 78 11.65 -15.35 -6.07
N ILE A 79 12.84 -14.74 -5.95
CA ILE A 79 13.45 -14.37 -4.66
C ILE A 79 12.59 -13.44 -3.80
N LEU A 80 11.82 -12.54 -4.42
CA LEU A 80 10.95 -11.59 -3.73
C LEU A 80 9.51 -12.10 -3.49
N ARG A 81 9.19 -13.33 -3.89
CA ARG A 81 7.80 -13.85 -3.78
C ARG A 81 7.38 -14.04 -2.33
N SER A 82 8.27 -14.51 -1.47
CA SER A 82 8.01 -14.70 -0.04
C SER A 82 7.64 -13.39 0.66
N SER A 83 8.39 -12.31 0.40
CA SER A 83 8.11 -10.98 0.93
C SER A 83 6.75 -10.47 0.47
N SER A 84 6.42 -10.59 -0.82
CA SER A 84 5.09 -10.21 -1.33
C SER A 84 3.95 -10.96 -0.64
N LEU A 85 4.12 -12.26 -0.38
CA LEU A 85 3.11 -13.08 0.28
C LEU A 85 2.92 -12.67 1.74
N ASN A 86 4.03 -12.43 2.45
CA ASN A 86 3.99 -11.98 3.83
C ASN A 86 3.26 -10.64 3.96
N ASP A 87 3.64 -9.66 3.15
CA ASP A 87 3.08 -8.30 3.26
C ASP A 87 1.60 -8.28 2.85
N LEU A 88 1.23 -9.06 1.81
CA LEU A 88 -0.17 -9.25 1.45
C LEU A 88 -0.97 -9.90 2.59
N ALA A 89 -0.41 -10.88 3.30
CA ALA A 89 -1.08 -11.51 4.44
C ALA A 89 -1.27 -10.54 5.61
N VAL A 90 -0.27 -9.68 5.87
CA VAL A 90 -0.36 -8.61 6.88
C VAL A 90 -1.47 -7.63 6.53
N LEU A 91 -1.51 -7.11 5.29
CA LEU A 91 -2.55 -6.16 4.88
C LEU A 91 -3.96 -6.76 4.90
N LEU A 92 -4.10 -8.04 4.54
CA LEU A 92 -5.39 -8.73 4.62
C LEU A 92 -5.86 -8.89 6.07
N SER A 93 -4.95 -9.13 7.00
CA SER A 93 -5.25 -9.20 8.43
C SER A 93 -5.68 -7.83 8.97
N ILE A 94 -4.91 -6.78 8.64
CA ILE A 94 -5.26 -5.38 8.99
C ILE A 94 -6.64 -5.01 8.45
N ARG A 95 -6.97 -5.40 7.21
CA ARG A 95 -8.29 -5.10 6.62
C ARG A 95 -9.42 -5.83 7.35
N PHE A 96 -9.20 -7.08 7.75
CA PHE A 96 -10.18 -7.84 8.52
C PHE A 96 -10.48 -7.13 9.85
N ASP A 97 -9.44 -6.77 10.59
CA ASP A 97 -9.58 -6.06 11.87
C ASP A 97 -10.24 -4.70 11.69
N HIS A 98 -9.86 -3.94 10.66
CA HIS A 98 -10.43 -2.62 10.39
C HIS A 98 -11.93 -2.69 10.04
N ARG A 99 -12.37 -3.71 9.30
CA ARG A 99 -13.79 -3.91 8.98
C ARG A 99 -14.59 -4.38 10.20
N GLY A 100 -14.06 -5.32 10.97
CA GLY A 100 -14.71 -5.76 12.22
C GLY A 100 -14.94 -4.59 13.17
N ASN A 101 -13.94 -3.74 13.36
CA ASN A 101 -14.07 -2.53 14.18
C ASN A 101 -15.11 -1.53 13.64
N ALA A 102 -15.26 -1.43 12.32
CA ALA A 102 -16.24 -0.53 11.70
C ALA A 102 -17.67 -1.05 11.90
N GLU A 103 -17.89 -2.36 11.72
CA GLU A 103 -19.17 -3.02 11.97
C GLU A 103 -19.58 -2.92 13.45
N ASP A 104 -18.65 -3.18 14.39
CA ASP A 104 -18.89 -3.06 15.84
C ASP A 104 -19.28 -1.64 16.28
N LEU A 105 -18.72 -0.61 15.62
CA LEU A 105 -19.04 0.78 15.90
C LEU A 105 -20.44 1.16 15.38
N GLU A 106 -20.84 0.64 14.23
CA GLU A 106 -22.19 0.85 13.67
C GLU A 106 -23.28 0.20 14.55
N GLU A 107 -22.99 -0.94 15.19
CA GLU A 107 -23.93 -1.62 16.12
C GLU A 107 -24.06 -0.90 17.48
N SER A 108 -23.15 0.02 17.82
CA SER A 108 -23.09 0.70 19.12
C SER A 108 -23.88 2.03 19.19
N ILE A 109 -24.65 2.40 18.15
CA ILE A 109 -25.43 3.66 18.03
C ILE A 109 -26.94 3.36 18.07
#